data_AF-A0A4Z0P0H0-F1
#
_entry.id   AF-A0A4Z0P0H0-F1
#
_cell.length_a   1.000
_cell.length_b   1.000
_cell.length_c   1.000
_cell.angle_alpha   90.00
_cell.angle_beta   90.00
_cell.angle_gamma   90.00
#
_symmetry.space_group_name_H-M   'P 1'
#
loop_
_entity.id
_entity.type
_entity.pdbx_description
1 polymer ?
#
loop_
_entity_poly.entity_id
_entity_poly.type
_entity_poly.pdbx_seq_one_letter_code
_entity_poly.pdbx_strand_id
1 'polypeptide(L)'
;AARGGSLGGHPLNPYNPTSHANVRFFIAEKPGADPVWWFGGGFDLTPYYGFEEDAVHWHRTARDLCQPFGDDVYPRYKKWCDDYFFLKHRNEQRGIGGLFFDDLNTPDFDHCFDFMQAVGNGYTEAYLPIVERRKAMVWGERERNFQLYRRGRYVEFNL
;
A
#
# COMPACT_ATOMS: atom_id res chain seq x y z
N ALA A 1 -1.26 -7.24 22.85
CA ALA A 1 -1.32 -8.23 21.77
C ALA A 1 -1.25 -7.54 20.41
N ALA A 2 -0.70 -8.20 19.39
CA ALA A 2 -0.66 -7.69 18.02
C ALA A 2 -1.17 -8.76 17.04
N ARG A 3 -1.98 -8.37 16.05
CA ARG A 3 -2.44 -9.24 14.95
C ARG A 3 -2.42 -8.45 13.65
N GLY A 4 -2.08 -9.08 12.53
CA GLY A 4 -2.07 -8.40 11.24
C GLY A 4 -1.76 -9.33 10.07
N GLY A 5 -2.07 -8.85 8.87
CA GLY A 5 -1.68 -9.45 7.60
C GLY A 5 -0.72 -8.53 6.86
N SER A 6 0.34 -9.09 6.29
CA SER A 6 1.24 -8.40 5.35
C SER A 6 1.37 -9.26 4.10
N LEU A 7 1.28 -8.63 2.93
CA LEU A 7 1.43 -9.28 1.64
C LEU A 7 2.35 -8.45 0.76
N GLY A 8 3.32 -9.10 0.12
CA GLY A 8 4.17 -8.52 -0.92
C GLY A 8 4.09 -9.37 -2.18
N GLY A 9 3.73 -8.75 -3.30
CA GLY A 9 3.70 -9.39 -4.62
C GLY A 9 4.90 -9.00 -5.47
N HIS A 10 5.70 -9.97 -5.92
CA HIS A 10 6.83 -9.75 -6.85
C HIS A 10 6.63 -10.50 -8.18
N PRO A 11 5.82 -9.98 -9.12
CA PRO A 11 5.48 -10.67 -10.37
C PRO A 11 6.70 -10.97 -11.25
N LEU A 12 6.66 -12.08 -11.98
CA LEU A 12 7.69 -12.42 -12.96
C LEU A 12 7.68 -11.45 -14.15
N ASN A 13 6.49 -11.12 -14.67
CA ASN A 13 6.31 -10.20 -15.80
C ASN A 13 6.68 -8.75 -15.39
N PRO A 14 7.66 -8.08 -16.02
CA PRO A 14 8.06 -6.71 -15.72
C PRO A 14 6.95 -5.65 -15.89
N TYR A 15 5.95 -5.92 -16.71
CA TYR A 15 4.79 -5.02 -16.87
C TYR A 15 3.78 -5.15 -15.74
N ASN A 16 3.90 -6.20 -14.91
CA ASN A 16 3.15 -6.29 -13.66
C ASN A 16 3.93 -5.59 -12.54
N PRO A 17 3.37 -4.54 -11.91
CA PRO A 17 4.02 -3.84 -10.81
C PRO A 17 4.22 -4.76 -9.61
N THR A 18 5.26 -4.49 -8.81
CA THR A 18 5.29 -5.01 -7.44
C THR A 18 4.28 -4.25 -6.60
N SER A 19 3.63 -4.92 -5.66
CA SER A 19 2.71 -4.31 -4.72
C SER A 19 2.98 -4.79 -3.31
N HIS A 20 2.60 -3.97 -2.34
CA HIS A 20 2.64 -4.31 -0.93
C HIS A 20 1.34 -3.87 -0.27
N ALA A 21 0.86 -4.66 0.70
CA ALA A 21 -0.27 -4.34 1.53
C ALA A 21 -0.02 -4.82 2.96
N ASN A 22 -0.46 -4.01 3.92
CA ASN A 22 -0.43 -4.35 5.33
C ASN A 22 -1.69 -3.85 6.02
N VAL A 23 -2.24 -4.67 6.91
CA VAL A 23 -3.24 -4.26 7.90
C VAL A 23 -2.89 -4.89 9.23
N ARG A 24 -2.87 -4.11 10.31
CA ARG A 24 -2.49 -4.55 11.65
C ARG A 24 -3.32 -3.87 12.72
N PHE A 25 -3.47 -4.56 13.83
CA PHE A 25 -4.12 -4.10 15.04
C PHE A 25 -3.21 -4.36 16.25
N PHE A 26 -3.10 -3.36 17.11
CA PHE A 26 -2.39 -3.44 18.37
C PHE A 26 -3.31 -3.07 19.54
N ILE A 27 -3.18 -3.79 20.65
CA ILE A 27 -3.83 -3.47 21.93
C ILE A 27 -2.89 -3.74 23.09
N ALA A 28 -2.79 -2.80 24.03
CA ALA A 28 -2.08 -2.93 25.29
C ALA A 28 -3.03 -2.71 26.45
N GLU A 29 -3.01 -3.64 27.39
CA GLU A 29 -3.82 -3.61 28.62
C GLU A 29 -2.92 -3.35 29.82
N LYS A 30 -3.41 -2.53 30.75
CA LYS A 30 -2.75 -2.27 32.04
C LYS A 30 -3.79 -2.40 33.15
N PRO A 31 -3.51 -3.15 34.23
CA PRO A 31 -4.45 -3.26 35.35
C PRO A 31 -4.85 -1.88 35.89
N GLY A 32 -6.16 -1.65 36.00
CA GLY A 32 -6.73 -0.39 36.52
C GLY A 32 -6.73 0.79 35.54
N ALA A 33 -6.47 0.56 34.25
CA ALA A 33 -6.58 1.57 33.20
C ALA A 33 -7.30 1.01 31.97
N ASP A 34 -7.90 1.89 31.18
CA ASP A 34 -8.51 1.52 29.90
C ASP A 34 -7.43 1.05 28.91
N PRO A 35 -7.75 0.08 28.03
CA PRO A 35 -6.81 -0.42 27.03
C PRO A 35 -6.45 0.65 26.01
N VAL A 36 -5.16 0.72 25.65
CA VAL A 36 -4.67 1.54 24.54
C VAL A 36 -4.61 0.66 23.30
N TRP A 37 -5.20 1.12 22.20
CA TRP A 37 -5.25 0.38 20.95
C TRP A 37 -5.09 1.30 19.75
N TRP A 38 -4.66 0.74 18.63
CA TRP A 38 -4.63 1.41 17.34
C TRP A 38 -4.54 0.42 16.18
N PHE A 39 -4.97 0.87 15.01
CA PHE A 39 -4.77 0.22 13.74
C PHE A 39 -3.64 0.89 12.96
N GLY A 40 -3.02 0.12 12.08
CA GLY A 40 -2.08 0.63 11.10
C GLY A 40 -2.17 -0.20 9.83
N GLY A 41 -1.68 0.35 8.72
CA GLY A 41 -1.71 -0.36 7.46
C GLY A 41 -1.60 0.53 6.25
N GLY A 42 -2.09 0.01 5.14
CA GLY A 42 -2.06 0.65 3.84
C GLY A 42 -1.67 -0.32 2.74
N PHE A 43 -1.60 0.20 1.53
CA PHE A 43 -1.09 -0.51 0.38
C PHE A 43 -0.39 0.46 -0.56
N ASP A 44 0.59 -0.03 -1.31
CA ASP A 44 1.37 0.79 -2.24
C ASP A 44 1.79 0.00 -3.48
N LEU A 45 2.01 0.72 -4.59
CA LEU A 45 2.33 0.16 -5.89
C LEU A 45 3.70 0.62 -6.38
N THR A 46 4.52 -0.34 -6.80
CA THR A 46 5.88 -0.14 -7.33
C THR A 46 5.97 -0.66 -8.76
N PRO A 47 5.57 0.14 -9.77
CA PRO A 47 5.74 -0.22 -11.16
C PRO A 47 7.21 -0.20 -11.59
N TYR A 48 7.54 -1.12 -12.49
CA TYR A 48 8.80 -1.09 -13.23
C TYR A 48 8.58 -0.32 -14.53
N TYR A 49 7.60 -0.76 -15.32
CA TYR A 49 7.08 -0.06 -16.48
C TYR A 49 5.69 0.47 -16.13
N GLY A 50 5.58 1.78 -15.92
CA GLY A 50 4.34 2.43 -15.48
C GLY A 50 3.37 2.68 -16.63
N PHE A 51 2.08 2.52 -16.33
CA PHE A 51 0.96 2.88 -17.20
C PHE A 51 0.09 3.90 -16.48
N GLU A 52 -0.26 4.99 -17.16
CA GLU A 52 -1.05 6.07 -16.54
C GLU A 52 -2.42 5.57 -16.10
N GLU A 53 -3.06 4.73 -16.91
CA GLU A 53 -4.37 4.16 -16.61
C GLU A 53 -4.36 3.22 -15.39
N ASP A 54 -3.23 2.59 -15.07
CA ASP A 54 -3.08 1.77 -13.87
C ASP A 54 -2.86 2.64 -12.64
N ALA A 55 -2.06 3.70 -12.76
CA ALA A 55 -1.87 4.67 -11.69
C ALA A 55 -3.19 5.38 -11.33
N VAL A 56 -3.97 5.77 -12.33
CA VAL A 56 -5.29 6.38 -12.14
C VAL A 56 -6.27 5.38 -11.51
N HIS A 57 -6.31 4.13 -11.96
CA HIS A 57 -7.15 3.08 -11.35
C HIS A 57 -6.78 2.88 -9.88
N TRP A 58 -5.49 2.66 -9.60
CA TRP A 58 -4.97 2.44 -8.25
C TRP A 58 -5.36 3.54 -7.27
N HIS A 59 -5.09 4.79 -7.65
CA HIS A 59 -5.37 5.94 -6.79
C HIS A 59 -6.86 6.29 -6.71
N ARG A 60 -7.64 5.99 -7.76
CA ARG A 60 -9.10 6.16 -7.72
C ARG A 60 -9.73 5.17 -6.75
N THR A 61 -9.38 3.89 -6.81
CA THR A 61 -9.86 2.88 -5.86
C THR A 61 -9.49 3.25 -4.42
N ALA A 62 -8.24 3.69 -4.20
CA ALA A 62 -7.80 4.19 -2.89
C ALA A 62 -8.57 5.42 -2.39
N ARG A 63 -8.94 6.34 -3.28
CA ARG A 63 -9.75 7.50 -2.91
C ARG A 63 -11.18 7.09 -2.60
N ASP A 64 -11.78 6.27 -3.44
CA ASP A 64 -13.19 5.92 -3.36
C ASP A 64 -13.47 5.09 -2.09
N LEU A 65 -12.55 4.19 -1.69
CA LEU A 65 -12.67 3.45 -0.43
C LEU A 65 -12.56 4.35 0.81
N CYS A 66 -11.82 5.47 0.72
CA CYS A 66 -11.65 6.41 1.83
C CYS A 66 -12.85 7.35 2.00
N GLN A 67 -13.65 7.56 0.94
CA GLN A 67 -14.70 8.57 0.92
C GLN A 67 -15.75 8.42 2.03
N PRO A 68 -16.22 7.20 2.40
CA PRO A 68 -17.16 7.03 3.52
C PRO A 68 -16.60 7.43 4.89
N PHE A 69 -15.28 7.54 5.02
CA PHE A 69 -14.58 7.81 6.28
C PHE A 69 -14.17 9.27 6.45
N GLY A 70 -14.35 10.10 5.42
CA GLY A 70 -14.10 11.54 5.45
C GLY A 70 -13.33 12.06 4.24
N ASP A 71 -13.59 13.32 3.90
CA ASP A 71 -13.00 13.97 2.72
C ASP A 71 -11.48 14.16 2.83
N ASP A 72 -10.93 14.24 4.05
CA ASP A 72 -9.51 14.41 4.32
C ASP A 72 -8.73 13.09 4.42
N VAL A 73 -9.42 11.94 4.48
CA VAL A 73 -8.80 10.64 4.73
C VAL A 73 -7.84 10.23 3.61
N TYR A 74 -8.30 10.27 2.35
CA TYR A 74 -7.44 9.98 1.20
C TYR A 74 -6.24 10.93 1.09
N PRO A 75 -6.42 12.28 1.03
CA PRO A 75 -5.27 13.17 0.87
C PRO A 75 -4.26 13.04 2.01
N ARG A 76 -4.72 12.81 3.26
CA ARG A 76 -3.85 12.57 4.41
C ARG A 76 -3.01 11.32 4.24
N TYR A 77 -3.64 10.16 4.01
CA TYR A 77 -2.94 8.88 3.97
C TYR A 77 -2.18 8.64 2.66
N LYS A 78 -2.59 9.27 1.56
CA LYS A 78 -1.81 9.33 0.33
C LYS A 78 -0.52 10.10 0.55
N LYS A 79 -0.60 11.31 1.14
CA LYS A 79 0.59 12.10 1.44
C LYS A 79 1.52 11.35 2.39
N TRP A 80 0.98 10.70 3.43
CA TRP A 80 1.79 9.91 4.34
C TRP A 80 2.49 8.74 3.63
N CYS A 81 1.82 8.09 2.67
CA CYS A 81 2.43 7.06 1.84
C CYS A 81 3.64 7.61 1.06
N ASP A 82 3.49 8.79 0.44
CA ASP A 82 4.59 9.46 -0.28
C ASP A 82 5.75 9.83 0.65
N ASP A 83 5.47 10.31 1.87
CA ASP A 83 6.50 10.71 2.83
C ASP A 83 7.24 9.50 3.42
N TYR A 84 6.51 8.39 3.63
CA TYR A 84 7.04 7.18 4.26
C TYR A 84 7.90 6.35 3.30
N PHE A 85 7.42 6.12 2.07
CA PHE A 85 8.08 5.26 1.09
C PHE A 85 9.11 5.99 0.21
N PHE A 86 9.96 6.80 0.84
CA PHE A 86 10.96 7.64 0.19
C PHE A 86 12.41 7.23 0.54
N LEU A 87 13.24 7.00 -0.48
CA LEU A 87 14.67 6.69 -0.32
C LEU A 87 15.48 7.99 -0.25
N LYS A 88 15.73 8.47 0.97
CA LYS A 88 16.41 9.75 1.24
C LYS A 88 17.78 9.88 0.54
N HIS A 89 18.61 8.84 0.57
CA HIS A 89 19.95 8.86 -0.04
C HIS A 89 19.93 8.87 -1.57
N ARG A 90 18.79 8.54 -2.19
CA ARG A 90 18.61 8.58 -3.64
C ARG A 90 17.72 9.73 -4.10
N ASN A 91 17.10 10.44 -3.16
CA ASN A 91 16.08 11.44 -3.45
C ASN A 91 14.98 10.87 -4.38
N GLU A 92 14.52 9.65 -4.10
CA GLU A 92 13.65 8.88 -4.99
C GLU A 92 12.50 8.21 -4.23
N GLN A 93 11.30 8.21 -4.80
CA GLN A 93 10.19 7.41 -4.28
C GLN A 93 10.38 5.92 -4.58
N ARG A 94 9.95 5.05 -3.65
CA ARG A 94 9.96 3.60 -3.87
C ARG A 94 9.05 3.20 -5.02
N GLY A 95 7.90 3.85 -5.14
CA GLY A 95 6.86 3.58 -6.13
C GLY A 95 5.96 4.78 -6.35
N ILE A 96 4.73 4.54 -6.81
CA ILE A 96 3.73 5.59 -7.06
C ILE A 96 2.80 5.83 -5.86
N GLY A 97 3.11 5.24 -4.72
CA GLY A 97 2.36 5.38 -3.47
C GLY A 97 1.04 4.59 -3.46
N GLY A 98 0.10 5.09 -2.68
CA GLY A 98 -1.17 4.45 -2.34
C GLY A 98 -1.67 5.03 -1.03
N LEU A 99 -1.92 4.19 -0.03
CA LEU A 99 -2.30 4.60 1.32
C LEU A 99 -1.25 4.14 2.33
N PHE A 100 -1.00 4.98 3.33
CA PHE A 100 -0.27 4.59 4.53
C PHE A 100 -0.89 5.28 5.75
N PHE A 101 -1.10 4.50 6.82
CA PHE A 101 -1.57 5.00 8.10
C PHE A 101 -0.97 4.20 9.25
N ASP A 102 -0.79 4.86 10.38
CA ASP A 102 -0.44 4.28 11.66
C ASP A 102 -1.14 5.04 12.78
N ASP A 103 -1.11 4.48 13.99
CA ASP A 103 -1.70 5.10 15.19
C ASP A 103 -3.18 5.50 15.03
N LEU A 104 -3.94 4.78 14.17
CA LEU A 104 -5.35 5.06 13.91
C LEU A 104 -6.22 4.51 15.05
N ASN A 105 -6.74 5.40 15.88
CA ASN A 105 -7.60 5.07 17.03
C ASN A 105 -8.78 6.02 17.24
N THR A 106 -9.14 6.80 16.21
CA THR A 106 -10.25 7.76 16.24
C THR A 106 -11.15 7.59 15.01
N PRO A 107 -12.45 7.89 15.10
CA PRO A 107 -13.17 8.36 16.29
C PRO A 107 -13.45 7.26 17.32
N ASP A 108 -13.63 6.02 16.89
CA ASP A 108 -13.90 4.86 17.74
C ASP A 108 -13.38 3.57 17.08
N PHE A 109 -13.46 2.47 17.82
CA PHE A 109 -12.93 1.18 17.40
C PHE A 109 -13.61 0.64 16.14
N ASP A 110 -14.94 0.67 16.09
CA ASP A 110 -15.70 0.07 15.00
C ASP A 110 -15.44 0.85 13.70
N HIS A 111 -15.41 2.18 13.77
CA HIS A 111 -15.03 3.01 12.62
C HIS A 111 -13.61 2.72 12.11
N CYS A 112 -12.64 2.58 13.01
CA CYS A 112 -11.26 2.26 12.62
C CYS A 112 -11.14 0.84 12.06
N PHE A 113 -11.90 -0.10 12.60
CA PHE A 113 -11.95 -1.48 12.14
C PHE A 113 -12.57 -1.56 10.75
N ASP A 114 -13.69 -0.89 10.51
CA ASP A 114 -14.34 -0.79 9.20
C ASP A 114 -13.40 -0.18 8.16
N PHE A 115 -12.65 0.86 8.52
CA PHE A 115 -11.65 1.46 7.64
C PHE A 115 -10.53 0.47 7.29
N MET A 116 -10.01 -0.25 8.28
CA MET A 116 -8.98 -1.27 8.08
C MET A 116 -9.48 -2.41 7.18
N GLN A 117 -10.74 -2.84 7.31
CA GLN A 117 -11.37 -3.80 6.39
C GLN A 117 -11.50 -3.25 4.97
N ALA A 118 -11.95 -1.99 4.82
CA ALA A 118 -12.05 -1.32 3.53
C ALA A 118 -10.69 -1.24 2.81
N VAL A 119 -9.60 -0.94 3.54
CA VAL A 119 -8.24 -0.93 2.99
C VAL A 119 -7.82 -2.33 2.55
N GLY A 120 -8.06 -3.36 3.37
CA GLY A 120 -7.70 -4.74 3.05
C GLY A 120 -8.41 -5.25 1.79
N ASN A 121 -9.72 -4.99 1.66
CA ASN A 121 -10.51 -5.36 0.49
C ASN A 121 -10.10 -4.54 -0.74
N GLY A 122 -9.99 -3.22 -0.58
CA GLY A 122 -9.64 -2.28 -1.65
C GLY A 122 -8.29 -2.56 -2.29
N TYR A 123 -7.33 -3.14 -1.58
CA TYR A 123 -6.09 -3.63 -2.17
C TYR A 123 -6.34 -4.63 -3.31
N THR A 124 -7.23 -5.61 -3.10
CA THR A 124 -7.51 -6.62 -4.13
C THR A 124 -8.27 -6.05 -5.31
N GLU A 125 -9.22 -5.15 -5.05
CA GLU A 125 -9.97 -4.40 -6.08
C GLU A 125 -9.06 -3.48 -6.91
N ALA A 126 -8.02 -2.91 -6.29
CA ALA A 126 -7.05 -2.06 -6.97
C ALA A 126 -6.02 -2.90 -7.76
N TYR A 127 -5.49 -3.97 -7.18
CA TYR A 127 -4.34 -4.69 -7.74
C TYR A 127 -4.71 -5.74 -8.79
N LEU A 128 -5.76 -6.55 -8.55
CA LEU A 128 -6.08 -7.67 -9.43
C LEU A 128 -6.43 -7.24 -10.87
N PRO A 129 -7.18 -6.14 -11.11
CA PRO A 129 -7.44 -5.68 -12.47
C PRO A 129 -6.18 -5.24 -13.22
N ILE A 130 -5.18 -4.70 -12.51
CA ILE A 130 -3.87 -4.35 -13.09
C ILE A 130 -3.16 -5.63 -13.50
N VAL A 131 -3.12 -6.63 -12.60
CA VAL A 131 -2.49 -7.92 -12.89
C VAL A 131 -3.12 -8.59 -14.11
N GLU A 132 -4.45 -8.63 -14.17
CA GLU A 132 -5.17 -9.24 -15.29
C GLU A 132 -4.85 -8.56 -16.62
N ARG A 133 -4.77 -7.23 -16.62
CA ARG A 133 -4.48 -6.44 -17.81
C ARG A 133 -3.06 -6.65 -18.34
N ARG A 134 -2.08 -6.80 -17.45
CA ARG A 134 -0.65 -6.81 -17.85
C ARG A 134 -0.05 -8.21 -17.92
N LYS A 135 -0.64 -9.24 -17.29
CA LYS A 135 -0.05 -10.59 -17.20
C LYS A 135 0.33 -11.22 -18.55
N ALA A 136 -0.44 -10.95 -19.61
CA ALA A 136 -0.24 -11.53 -20.93
C ALA A 136 0.70 -10.71 -21.85
N MET A 137 1.19 -9.56 -21.39
CA MET A 137 2.10 -8.74 -22.19
C MET A 137 3.43 -9.46 -22.39
N VAL A 138 3.92 -9.49 -23.64
CA VAL A 138 5.20 -10.09 -24.00
C VAL A 138 6.35 -9.19 -23.54
N TRP A 139 7.35 -9.77 -22.89
CA TRP A 139 8.55 -9.09 -22.39
C TRP A 139 9.79 -9.90 -22.74
N GLY A 140 10.94 -9.23 -22.85
CA GLY A 140 12.23 -9.85 -23.14
C GLY A 140 13.26 -9.61 -22.04
N GLU A 141 14.50 -9.95 -22.36
CA GLU A 141 15.62 -9.85 -21.43
C GLU A 141 15.88 -8.41 -20.98
N ARG A 142 15.70 -7.42 -21.88
CA ARG A 142 15.87 -6.00 -21.56
C ARG A 142 14.92 -5.55 -20.45
N GLU A 143 13.63 -5.88 -20.59
CA GLU A 143 12.62 -5.53 -19.60
C GLU A 143 12.88 -6.23 -18.26
N ARG A 144 13.31 -7.49 -18.31
CA ARG A 144 13.66 -8.27 -17.13
C ARG A 144 14.88 -7.72 -16.40
N ASN A 145 15.93 -7.33 -17.12
CA ASN A 145 17.14 -6.77 -16.52
C ASN A 145 16.84 -5.43 -15.84
N PHE A 146 16.01 -4.58 -16.45
CA PHE A 146 15.53 -3.35 -15.80
C PHE A 146 14.70 -3.65 -14.54
N GLN A 147 13.82 -4.65 -14.59
CA GLN A 147 13.05 -5.08 -13.42
C GLN A 147 13.97 -5.50 -12.26
N LEU A 148 15.01 -6.30 -12.53
CA LEU A 148 15.97 -6.75 -11.52
C LEU A 148 16.77 -5.58 -10.92
N TYR A 149 17.20 -4.64 -11.76
CA TYR A 149 17.85 -3.41 -11.31
C TYR A 149 16.94 -2.60 -10.36
N ARG A 150 15.67 -2.40 -10.73
CA ARG A 150 14.68 -1.71 -9.90
C ARG A 150 14.35 -2.47 -8.61
N ARG A 151 14.35 -3.81 -8.61
CA ARG A 151 14.21 -4.60 -7.37
C ARG A 151 15.34 -4.35 -6.38
N GLY A 152 16.53 -3.99 -6.86
CA GLY A 152 17.60 -3.49 -5.99
C GLY A 152 17.17 -2.30 -5.14
N ARG A 153 16.42 -1.33 -5.71
CA ARG A 153 15.85 -0.20 -4.96
C ARG A 153 14.82 -0.64 -3.91
N TYR A 154 14.03 -1.65 -4.24
CA TYR A 154 13.07 -2.21 -3.29
C TYR A 154 13.78 -2.85 -2.09
N VAL A 155 14.90 -3.55 -2.32
CA VAL A 155 15.73 -4.11 -1.25
C VAL A 155 16.37 -3.00 -0.42
N GLU A 156 16.94 -1.99 -1.06
CA GLU A 156 17.57 -0.85 -0.38
C GLU A 156 16.62 -0.07 0.54
N PHE A 157 15.31 -0.07 0.27
CA PHE A 157 14.34 0.57 1.16
C PHE A 157 14.04 -0.26 2.40
N ASN A 158 14.05 -1.58 2.28
CA ASN A 158 13.63 -2.49 3.35
C ASN A 158 14.78 -2.90 4.30
N LEU A 159 16.03 -2.60 3.94
CA LEU A 159 17.24 -2.85 4.74
C LEU A 159 17.77 -1.55 5.35
#